data_AF-A0A366XZP9-F1
#
_entry.id   AF-A0A366XZP9-F1
#
_cell.length_a   1.000
_cell.length_b   1.000
_cell.length_c   1.000
_cell.angle_alpha   90.00
_cell.angle_beta   90.00
_cell.angle_gamma   90.00
#
_symmetry.space_group_name_H-M   'P 1'
#
loop_
_entity.id
_entity.type
_entity.pdbx_description
1 polymer ?
#
loop_
_entity_poly.entity_id
_entity_poly.type
_entity_poly.pdbx_seq_one_letter_code
_entity_poly.pdbx_strand_id
1 'polypeptide(L)'
;MRRSPSTTYTMKEVSRKLKLPTGTLRKWEQDFQLILEVPRSRTGARYYTEQEVETLLQIKQMRSKHLSISTICSLLNNSSEENEKESAESPVPLSVNDAPTIQQIIQNDDGKTLDDLKKLMESFDALKDEMIKEVREEIRQEVRQEVLQEVKKEIASSTQTQTMIINESVSHTTKEIQNLSKSVENQQKMSQQQIEEEREVNRQDIIRREEQFIEFVKTHREIAAAKQERENRKLKRLIPFWR
;
A
#
# COMPACT_ATOMS: atom_id res chain seq x y z
N MET A 1 20.34 -34.09 22.65
CA MET A 1 19.28 -33.05 22.68
C MET A 1 18.07 -33.55 21.91
N ARG A 2 16.93 -33.79 22.57
CA ARG A 2 15.67 -34.15 21.91
C ARG A 2 15.03 -32.87 21.38
N ARG A 3 14.92 -32.71 20.06
CA ARG A 3 14.15 -31.62 19.45
C ARG A 3 12.68 -31.85 19.77
N SER A 4 12.04 -30.89 20.42
CA SER A 4 10.58 -30.82 20.55
C SER A 4 9.95 -30.85 19.16
N PRO A 5 8.75 -31.43 18.98
CA PRO A 5 8.05 -31.36 17.70
C PRO A 5 7.72 -29.90 17.41
N SER A 6 8.45 -29.28 16.49
CA SER A 6 8.12 -27.94 16.00
C SER A 6 6.77 -28.04 15.30
N THR A 7 5.73 -27.43 15.88
CA THR A 7 4.41 -27.33 15.25
C THR A 7 4.58 -26.61 13.91
N THR A 8 4.33 -27.33 12.82
CA THR A 8 4.38 -26.76 11.48
C THR A 8 2.97 -26.34 11.06
N TYR A 9 2.86 -25.18 10.43
CA TYR A 9 1.63 -24.61 9.92
C TYR A 9 1.63 -24.63 8.39
N THR A 10 0.45 -24.78 7.81
CA THR A 10 0.20 -24.55 6.39
C THR A 10 -0.09 -23.08 6.11
N MET A 11 0.08 -22.63 4.86
CA MET A 11 -0.27 -21.27 4.44
C MET A 11 -1.70 -20.85 4.86
N LYS A 12 -2.66 -21.78 4.81
CA LYS A 12 -4.04 -21.53 5.23
C LYS A 12 -4.16 -21.32 6.74
N GLU A 13 -3.38 -22.04 7.54
CA GLU A 13 -3.35 -21.87 9.00
C GLU A 13 -2.67 -20.57 9.39
N VAL A 14 -1.56 -20.22 8.74
CA VAL A 14 -0.89 -18.93 8.94
C VAL A 14 -1.79 -17.76 8.54
N SER A 15 -2.51 -17.88 7.42
CA SER A 15 -3.51 -16.90 6.98
C SER A 15 -4.59 -16.66 8.05
N ARG A 16 -5.11 -17.74 8.66
CA ARG A 16 -6.08 -17.65 9.77
C ARG A 16 -5.47 -17.02 11.03
N LYS A 17 -4.27 -17.44 11.42
CA LYS A 17 -3.56 -16.92 12.60
C LYS A 17 -3.29 -15.42 12.48
N LEU A 18 -2.74 -14.99 11.34
CA LEU A 18 -2.34 -13.59 11.12
C LEU A 18 -3.48 -12.72 10.59
N LYS A 19 -4.65 -13.29 10.30
CA LYS A 19 -5.79 -12.60 9.65
C LYS A 19 -5.36 -11.86 8.38
N LEU A 20 -4.61 -12.54 7.52
CA LEU A 20 -4.11 -12.02 6.25
C LEU A 20 -4.59 -12.89 5.09
N PRO A 21 -4.99 -12.32 3.93
CA PRO A 21 -5.29 -13.09 2.74
C PRO A 21 -4.08 -13.94 2.31
N THR A 22 -4.32 -15.15 1.83
CA THR A 22 -3.25 -16.03 1.32
C THR A 22 -2.46 -15.42 0.17
N GLY A 23 -3.09 -14.55 -0.63
CA GLY A 23 -2.41 -13.80 -1.70
C GLY A 23 -1.37 -12.81 -1.16
N THR A 24 -1.67 -12.14 -0.03
CA THR A 24 -0.74 -11.22 0.63
C THR A 24 0.47 -11.96 1.19
N LEU A 25 0.25 -13.11 1.82
CA LEU A 25 1.35 -13.94 2.33
C LEU A 25 2.25 -14.43 1.19
N ARG A 26 1.69 -14.90 0.07
CA ARG A 26 2.48 -15.27 -1.12
C ARG A 26 3.31 -14.12 -1.67
N LYS A 27 2.74 -12.92 -1.69
CA LYS A 27 3.46 -11.73 -2.13
C LYS A 27 4.60 -11.40 -1.17
N TRP A 28 4.37 -11.51 0.14
CA TRP A 28 5.41 -11.28 1.14
C TRP A 28 6.53 -12.32 1.11
N GLU A 29 6.25 -13.58 0.77
CA GLU A 29 7.31 -14.58 0.52
C GLU A 29 8.26 -14.14 -0.61
N GLN A 30 7.73 -13.46 -1.62
CA GLN A 30 8.52 -12.94 -2.74
C GLN A 30 9.22 -11.63 -2.38
N ASP A 31 8.51 -10.69 -1.75
CA ASP A 31 9.02 -9.37 -1.40
C ASP A 31 10.10 -9.43 -0.29
N PHE A 32 10.03 -10.40 0.61
CA PHE A 32 10.91 -10.55 1.78
C PHE A 32 11.80 -11.79 1.72
N GLN A 33 12.09 -12.31 0.53
CA GLN A 33 12.84 -13.57 0.36
C GLN A 33 14.23 -13.58 1.03
N LEU A 34 14.86 -12.41 1.20
CA LEU A 34 16.16 -12.28 1.87
C LEU A 34 16.11 -12.53 3.38
N ILE A 35 14.95 -12.33 4.01
CA ILE A 35 14.77 -12.43 5.48
C ILE A 35 13.72 -13.47 5.89
N LEU A 36 12.94 -13.98 4.93
CA LEU A 36 11.88 -14.96 5.13
C LEU A 36 12.07 -16.12 4.16
N GLU A 37 12.91 -17.07 4.55
CA GLU A 37 13.04 -18.34 3.84
C GLU A 37 11.95 -19.30 4.31
N VAL A 38 11.06 -19.73 3.39
CA VAL A 38 9.96 -20.65 3.73
C VAL A 38 10.36 -22.09 3.42
N PRO A 39 10.49 -22.96 4.44
CA PRO A 39 10.85 -24.35 4.25
C PRO A 39 9.86 -25.12 3.36
N ARG A 40 10.40 -26.09 2.63
CA ARG A 40 9.62 -27.01 1.78
C ARG A 40 9.70 -28.42 2.32
N SER A 41 8.57 -29.12 2.33
CA SER A 41 8.53 -30.54 2.68
C SER A 41 9.24 -31.38 1.62
N ARG A 42 9.48 -32.66 1.92
CA ARG A 42 9.98 -33.64 0.95
C ARG A 42 9.12 -33.75 -0.32
N THR A 43 7.84 -33.36 -0.23
CA THR A 43 6.89 -33.32 -1.36
C THR A 43 6.80 -31.94 -2.04
N GLY A 44 7.61 -30.97 -1.63
CA GLY A 44 7.65 -29.61 -2.20
C GLY A 44 6.60 -28.64 -1.66
N ALA A 45 5.78 -29.06 -0.69
CA ALA A 45 4.76 -28.21 -0.07
C ALA A 45 5.40 -27.21 0.92
N ARG A 46 4.94 -25.96 0.93
CA ARG A 46 5.37 -24.95 1.90
C ARG A 46 4.82 -25.26 3.29
N TYR A 47 5.68 -25.20 4.30
CA TYR A 47 5.28 -25.22 5.69
C TYR A 47 6.00 -24.10 6.44
N TYR A 48 5.35 -23.57 7.48
CA TYR A 48 5.89 -22.52 8.35
C TYR A 48 6.09 -23.10 9.72
N THR A 49 7.23 -22.89 10.33
CA THR A 49 7.44 -23.12 11.75
C THR A 49 7.01 -21.88 12.53
N GLU A 50 7.15 -21.91 13.85
CA GLU A 50 6.87 -20.74 14.69
C GLU A 50 7.77 -19.55 14.32
N GLN A 51 9.01 -19.81 13.88
CA GLN A 51 9.96 -18.76 13.49
C GLN A 51 9.46 -17.96 12.29
N GLU A 52 9.04 -18.60 11.20
CA GLU A 52 8.54 -17.89 10.02
C GLU A 52 7.22 -17.19 10.31
N VAL A 53 6.38 -17.74 11.21
CA VAL A 53 5.15 -17.08 11.65
C VAL A 53 5.46 -15.81 12.45
N GLU A 54 6.48 -15.82 13.29
CA GLU A 54 6.95 -14.67 14.05
C GLU A 54 7.53 -13.58 13.13
N THR A 55 8.38 -13.95 12.18
CA THR A 55 8.90 -13.02 11.16
C THR A 55 7.76 -12.38 10.36
N LEU A 56 6.78 -13.18 9.92
CA LEU A 56 5.58 -12.67 9.24
C LEU A 56 4.75 -11.71 10.11
N LEU A 57 4.71 -11.94 11.43
CA LEU A 57 4.05 -11.03 12.37
C LEU A 57 4.80 -9.71 12.49
N GLN A 58 6.13 -9.73 12.56
CA GLN A 58 6.96 -8.53 12.58
C GLN A 58 6.81 -7.74 11.28
N ILE A 59 6.86 -8.40 10.12
CA ILE A 59 6.60 -7.80 8.81
C ILE A 59 5.22 -7.13 8.81
N LYS A 60 4.18 -7.79 9.34
CA LYS A 60 2.84 -7.23 9.44
C LYS A 60 2.82 -5.93 10.26
N GLN A 61 3.47 -5.91 11.41
CA GLN A 61 3.56 -4.72 12.24
C GLN A 61 4.29 -3.59 11.53
N MET A 62 5.41 -3.87 10.86
CA MET A 62 6.18 -2.86 10.16
C MET A 62 5.46 -2.31 8.91
N ARG A 63 4.79 -3.17 8.15
CA ARG A 63 3.95 -2.75 7.01
C ARG A 63 2.76 -1.90 7.45
N SER A 64 2.22 -2.13 8.65
CA SER A 64 1.18 -1.27 9.23
C SER A 64 1.67 0.16 9.51
N LYS A 65 2.98 0.33 9.74
CA LYS A 65 3.66 1.63 9.91
C LYS A 65 4.16 2.23 8.59
N HIS A 66 3.76 1.66 7.46
CA HIS A 66 4.12 2.10 6.10
C HIS A 66 5.63 2.11 5.80
N LEU A 67 6.40 1.27 6.50
CA LEU A 67 7.81 1.07 6.19
C LEU A 67 7.97 0.42 4.80
N SER A 68 8.98 0.88 4.05
CA SER A 68 9.33 0.32 2.74
C SER A 68 9.91 -1.08 2.89
N ILE A 69 9.81 -1.90 1.85
CA ILE A 69 10.32 -3.28 1.85
C ILE A 69 11.83 -3.30 2.16
N SER A 70 12.62 -2.39 1.57
CA SER A 70 14.06 -2.28 1.80
C SER A 70 14.40 -1.90 3.25
N THR A 71 13.66 -0.96 3.85
CA THR A 71 13.85 -0.59 5.27
C THR A 71 13.51 -1.75 6.19
N ILE A 72 12.43 -2.49 5.92
CA ILE A 72 12.04 -3.66 6.70
C ILE A 72 13.12 -4.75 6.62
N CYS A 73 13.65 -5.04 5.42
CA CYS A 73 14.74 -6.00 5.24
C CYS A 73 15.99 -5.59 6.03
N SER A 74 16.40 -4.32 5.95
CA SER A 74 17.59 -3.83 6.68
C SER A 74 17.41 -3.92 8.19
N LEU A 75 16.23 -3.56 8.73
CA LEU A 75 15.97 -3.61 10.17
C LEU A 75 15.97 -5.03 10.71
N LEU A 76 15.33 -5.97 10.00
CA LEU A 76 15.27 -7.37 10.43
C LEU A 76 16.60 -8.10 10.26
N ASN A 77 17.41 -7.74 9.25
CA ASN A 77 18.76 -8.29 9.10
C ASN A 77 19.71 -7.80 10.20
N ASN A 78 19.69 -6.49 10.52
CA ASN A 78 20.55 -5.92 11.56
C ASN A 78 20.21 -6.44 12.97
N SER A 79 18.93 -6.78 13.22
CA SER A 79 18.50 -7.39 14.49
C SER A 79 19.06 -8.81 14.70
N SER A 80 19.57 -9.44 13.64
CA SER A 80 20.09 -10.81 13.67
C SER A 80 21.62 -10.85 13.84
N GLU A 81 22.32 -9.77 13.48
CA GLU A 81 23.80 -9.68 13.50
C GLU A 81 24.40 -9.16 14.83
N GLU A 82 23.57 -8.66 15.76
CA GLU A 82 24.05 -8.15 17.07
C GLU A 82 24.46 -9.22 18.09
N ASN A 83 24.63 -10.49 17.70
CA ASN A 83 25.00 -11.58 18.63
C ASN A 83 26.36 -12.26 18.40
N GLU A 84 27.20 -11.81 17.46
CA GLU A 84 28.50 -12.48 17.24
C GLU A 84 29.66 -11.56 16.84
N LYS A 85 29.97 -10.48 17.58
CA LYS A 85 31.32 -9.85 17.50
C LYS A 85 31.77 -9.27 18.84
N GLU A 86 32.02 -10.14 19.81
CA GLU A 86 32.94 -9.87 20.91
C GLU A 86 34.02 -10.96 20.88
N SER A 87 35.28 -10.55 20.99
CA SER A 87 36.50 -11.36 21.06
C SER A 87 37.18 -11.77 19.74
N ALA A 88 38.17 -10.98 19.31
CA ALA A 88 39.46 -11.46 18.80
C ALA A 88 40.46 -10.29 18.67
N GLU A 89 40.87 -9.69 19.79
CA GLU A 89 42.22 -9.15 19.87
C GLU A 89 43.16 -10.33 20.17
N SER A 90 44.07 -10.63 19.25
CA SER A 90 45.24 -11.45 19.56
C SER A 90 46.50 -10.62 19.31
N PRO A 91 47.36 -10.43 20.32
CA PRO A 91 48.69 -9.88 20.14
C PRO A 91 49.59 -10.89 19.40
N VAL A 92 50.49 -10.34 18.59
CA VAL A 92 51.55 -11.03 17.83
C VAL A 92 52.53 -11.76 18.76
N PRO A 93 53.26 -12.78 18.27
CA PRO A 93 54.70 -12.54 18.16
C PRO A 93 55.32 -13.16 16.90
N LEU A 94 55.88 -12.30 16.04
CA LEU A 94 56.79 -12.72 14.98
C LEU A 94 58.21 -12.75 15.55
N SER A 95 58.78 -13.94 15.49
CA SER A 95 60.13 -14.33 15.88
C SER A 95 61.19 -13.54 15.13
N VAL A 96 62.12 -12.91 15.86
CA VAL A 96 63.34 -12.30 15.32
C VAL A 96 64.45 -13.34 15.33
N ASN A 97 64.83 -13.84 14.16
CA ASN A 97 66.12 -14.49 13.93
C ASN A 97 66.48 -14.20 12.48
N ASP A 98 67.33 -13.18 12.29
CA ASP A 98 68.40 -13.14 11.29
C ASP A 98 69.03 -11.74 11.32
N ALA A 99 70.18 -11.65 11.99
CA ALA A 99 71.06 -10.51 11.90
C ALA A 99 71.99 -10.69 10.69
N PRO A 100 72.23 -9.60 9.93
CA PRO A 100 73.58 -9.31 9.50
C PRO A 100 74.06 -8.05 10.22
N THR A 101 75.19 -8.24 10.92
CA THR A 101 76.18 -7.27 11.37
C THR A 101 76.05 -5.86 10.79
N ILE A 102 75.54 -4.91 11.59
CA ILE A 102 75.94 -3.50 11.54
C ILE A 102 76.97 -3.31 12.65
N GLN A 103 78.20 -3.77 12.40
CA GLN A 103 79.37 -3.36 13.18
C GLN A 103 80.32 -2.70 12.20
N GLN A 104 80.14 -1.39 12.00
CA GLN A 104 81.15 -0.38 11.68
C GLN A 104 80.45 0.90 11.25
N ILE A 105 80.03 1.73 12.22
CA ILE A 105 80.10 3.21 12.29
C ILE A 105 79.58 3.57 13.70
N ILE A 106 80.29 3.19 14.77
CA ILE A 106 80.16 3.87 16.08
C ILE A 106 81.51 3.76 16.80
N GLN A 107 82.48 4.54 16.33
CA GLN A 107 83.53 5.06 17.20
C GLN A 107 83.45 6.56 17.05
N ASN A 108 82.55 7.17 17.80
CA ASN A 108 82.73 8.45 18.47
C ASN A 108 81.48 8.71 19.32
N ASP A 109 81.75 8.87 20.61
CA ASP A 109 80.89 9.38 21.65
C ASP A 109 80.23 10.68 21.21
N ASP A 110 78.89 10.67 21.21
CA ASP A 110 78.02 11.82 21.45
C ASP A 110 76.58 11.28 21.38
N GLY A 111 75.93 11.09 22.54
CA GLY A 111 74.50 10.71 22.65
C GLY A 111 73.53 11.63 21.89
N LYS A 112 74.05 12.71 21.31
CA LYS A 112 73.41 13.66 20.40
C LYS A 112 72.90 13.01 19.10
N THR A 113 73.62 12.03 18.54
CA THR A 113 73.23 11.38 17.26
C THR A 113 71.98 10.48 17.37
N LEU A 114 71.82 9.81 18.51
CA LEU A 114 70.62 9.01 18.83
C LEU A 114 69.41 9.90 19.14
N ASP A 115 69.67 11.04 19.78
CA ASP A 115 68.67 12.05 20.10
C ASP A 115 68.16 12.76 18.84
N ASP A 116 69.05 13.08 17.90
CA ASP A 116 68.72 13.65 16.59
C ASP A 116 67.88 12.66 15.74
N LEU A 117 68.16 11.36 15.79
CA LEU A 117 67.38 10.33 15.10
C LEU A 117 65.97 10.17 15.71
N LYS A 118 65.84 10.20 17.05
CA LYS A 118 64.54 10.20 17.72
C LYS A 118 63.72 11.42 17.36
N LYS A 119 64.34 12.59 17.33
CA LYS A 119 63.70 13.86 16.97
C LYS A 119 63.23 13.88 15.52
N LEU A 120 63.95 13.21 14.62
CA LEU A 120 63.54 12.96 13.24
C LEU A 120 62.37 11.97 13.14
N MET A 121 62.33 10.96 14.00
CA MET A 121 61.21 10.02 14.05
C MET A 121 59.92 10.69 14.58
N GLU A 122 60.05 11.55 15.60
CA GLU A 122 58.94 12.36 16.14
C GLU A 122 58.40 13.36 15.11
N SER A 123 59.27 14.02 14.33
CA SER A 123 58.82 14.92 13.26
C SER A 123 58.18 14.16 12.10
N PHE A 124 58.64 12.94 11.81
CA PHE A 124 58.00 12.07 10.82
C PHE A 124 56.62 11.58 11.28
N ASP A 125 56.46 11.22 12.55
CA ASP A 125 55.16 10.87 13.13
C ASP A 125 54.21 12.06 13.16
N ALA A 126 54.71 13.27 13.49
CA ALA A 126 53.91 14.49 13.41
C ALA A 126 53.43 14.79 11.98
N LEU A 127 54.31 14.62 10.98
CA LEU A 127 53.95 14.76 9.57
C LEU A 127 52.93 13.70 9.12
N LYS A 128 53.09 12.44 9.57
CA LYS A 128 52.14 11.36 9.30
C LYS A 128 50.76 11.71 9.85
N ASP A 129 50.69 12.22 11.07
CA ASP A 129 49.43 12.57 11.71
C ASP A 129 48.75 13.76 11.04
N GLU A 130 49.52 14.76 10.60
CA GLU A 130 49.00 15.89 9.81
C GLU A 130 48.47 15.44 8.45
N MET A 131 49.21 14.58 7.74
CA MET A 131 48.78 14.01 6.46
C MET A 131 47.53 13.12 6.61
N ILE A 132 47.47 12.28 7.63
CA ILE A 132 46.27 11.45 7.93
C ILE A 132 45.06 12.34 8.21
N LYS A 133 45.26 13.43 8.95
CA LYS A 133 44.18 14.38 9.26
C LYS A 133 43.68 15.08 8.00
N GLU A 134 44.58 15.52 7.13
CA GLU A 134 44.26 16.21 5.88
C GLU A 134 43.51 15.28 4.91
N VAL A 135 44.04 14.08 4.67
CA VAL A 135 43.39 13.04 3.87
C VAL A 135 42.03 12.66 4.43
N ARG A 136 41.90 12.49 5.76
CA ARG A 136 40.62 12.17 6.41
C ARG A 136 39.59 13.26 6.20
N GLU A 137 40.01 14.53 6.25
CA GLU A 137 39.10 15.66 6.08
C GLU A 137 38.69 15.83 4.62
N GLU A 138 39.63 15.68 3.68
CA GLU A 138 39.35 15.73 2.25
C GLU A 138 38.40 14.60 1.82
N ILE A 139 38.67 13.35 2.22
CA ILE A 139 37.76 12.21 1.99
C ILE A 139 36.38 12.50 2.58
N ARG A 140 36.30 13.04 3.81
CA ARG A 140 35.01 13.33 4.44
C ARG A 140 34.22 14.39 3.66
N GLN A 141 34.90 15.40 3.13
CA GLN A 141 34.29 16.47 2.36
C GLN A 141 33.80 15.98 1.00
N GLU A 142 34.64 15.27 0.25
CA GLU A 142 34.28 14.70 -1.06
C GLU A 142 33.11 13.73 -0.93
N VAL A 143 33.20 12.75 0.00
CA VAL A 143 32.13 11.77 0.22
C VAL A 143 30.84 12.48 0.64
N ARG A 144 30.90 13.50 1.50
CA ARG A 144 29.70 14.25 1.90
C ARG A 144 29.08 14.98 0.70
N GLN A 145 29.90 15.61 -0.15
CA GLN A 145 29.39 16.31 -1.33
C GLN A 145 28.78 15.34 -2.34
N GLU A 146 29.46 14.23 -2.65
CA GLU A 146 28.99 13.21 -3.58
C GLU A 146 27.66 12.60 -3.10
N VAL A 147 27.59 12.17 -1.83
CA VAL A 147 26.37 11.62 -1.24
C VAL A 147 25.23 12.64 -1.29
N LEU A 148 25.49 13.91 -0.96
CA LEU A 148 24.45 14.95 -1.01
C LEU A 148 23.94 15.20 -2.43
N GLN A 149 24.83 15.20 -3.43
CA GLN A 149 24.44 15.36 -4.82
C GLN A 149 23.61 14.18 -5.32
N GLU A 150 24.03 12.95 -5.02
CA GLU A 150 23.31 11.75 -5.45
C GLU A 150 21.94 11.66 -4.77
N VAL A 151 21.87 11.92 -3.45
CA VAL A 151 20.60 11.97 -2.73
C VAL A 151 19.67 13.06 -3.29
N LYS A 152 20.19 14.25 -3.61
CA LYS A 152 19.39 15.33 -4.19
C LYS A 152 18.85 14.94 -5.57
N LYS A 153 19.68 14.30 -6.39
CA LYS A 153 19.31 13.83 -7.73
C LYS A 153 18.26 12.72 -7.66
N GLU A 154 18.45 11.75 -6.78
CA GLU A 154 17.52 10.65 -6.58
C GLU A 154 16.18 11.15 -6.03
N ILE A 155 16.19 12.07 -5.06
CA ILE A 155 14.96 12.71 -4.56
C ILE A 155 14.26 13.47 -5.69
N ALA A 156 14.98 14.25 -6.49
CA ALA A 156 14.39 15.00 -7.60
C ALA A 156 13.76 14.07 -8.65
N SER A 157 14.49 13.03 -9.06
CA SER A 157 14.01 12.03 -10.02
C SER A 157 12.79 11.27 -9.48
N SER A 158 12.88 10.76 -8.25
CA SER A 158 11.78 10.05 -7.58
C SER A 158 10.54 10.95 -7.42
N THR A 159 10.74 12.20 -7.02
CA THR A 159 9.63 13.19 -6.88
C THR A 159 8.99 13.47 -8.23
N GLN A 160 9.78 13.59 -9.30
CA GLN A 160 9.26 13.79 -10.66
C GLN A 160 8.42 12.60 -11.12
N THR A 161 8.90 11.37 -10.92
CA THR A 161 8.16 10.16 -11.27
C THR A 161 6.87 10.04 -10.47
N GLN A 162 6.92 10.30 -9.15
CA GLN A 162 5.72 10.30 -8.31
C GLN A 162 4.71 11.37 -8.77
N THR A 163 5.18 12.58 -9.09
CA THR A 163 4.31 13.66 -9.60
C THR A 163 3.66 13.28 -10.92
N MET A 164 4.40 12.64 -11.82
CA MET A 164 3.86 12.17 -13.11
C MET A 164 2.76 11.13 -12.91
N ILE A 165 2.99 10.13 -12.05
CA ILE A 165 2.00 9.09 -11.73
C ILE A 165 0.75 9.71 -11.09
N ILE A 166 0.92 10.63 -10.14
CA ILE A 166 -0.20 11.32 -9.50
C ILE A 166 -0.99 12.11 -10.53
N ASN A 167 -0.32 12.85 -11.42
CA ASN A 167 -1.00 13.66 -12.43
C ASN A 167 -1.77 12.80 -13.44
N GLU A 168 -1.19 11.69 -13.88
CA GLU A 168 -1.87 10.71 -14.74
C GLU A 168 -3.09 10.09 -14.05
N SER A 169 -2.94 9.68 -12.79
CA SER A 169 -4.04 9.15 -11.98
C SER A 169 -5.16 10.18 -11.81
N VAL A 170 -4.83 11.44 -11.49
CA VAL A 170 -5.80 12.53 -11.34
C VAL A 170 -6.52 12.80 -12.67
N SER A 171 -5.79 12.80 -13.79
CA SER A 171 -6.38 12.95 -15.12
C SER A 171 -7.37 11.81 -15.42
N HIS A 172 -6.99 10.57 -15.12
CA HIS A 172 -7.83 9.39 -15.31
C HIS A 172 -9.10 9.48 -14.45
N THR A 173 -8.97 9.73 -13.14
CA THR A 173 -10.13 9.85 -12.24
C THR A 173 -11.04 11.00 -12.64
N THR A 174 -10.48 12.11 -13.12
CA THR A 174 -11.27 13.24 -13.63
C THR A 174 -12.12 12.83 -14.84
N LYS A 175 -11.56 12.07 -15.78
CA LYS A 175 -12.30 11.53 -16.93
C LYS A 175 -13.39 10.57 -16.51
N GLU A 176 -13.12 9.67 -15.56
CA GLU A 176 -14.12 8.75 -15.02
C GLU A 176 -15.28 9.50 -14.35
N ILE A 177 -14.99 10.51 -13.52
CA ILE A 177 -16.00 11.36 -12.88
C ILE A 177 -16.85 12.08 -13.94
N GLN A 178 -16.22 12.62 -15.00
CA GLN A 178 -16.95 13.26 -16.10
C GLN A 178 -17.87 12.28 -16.83
N ASN A 179 -17.42 11.05 -17.08
CA ASN A 179 -18.23 10.02 -17.74
C ASN A 179 -19.40 9.59 -16.86
N LEU A 180 -19.17 9.39 -15.56
CA LEU A 180 -20.22 9.07 -14.60
C LEU A 180 -21.24 10.21 -14.49
N SER A 181 -20.78 11.46 -14.44
CA SER A 181 -21.65 12.64 -14.41
C SER A 181 -22.57 12.69 -15.62
N LYS A 182 -22.03 12.47 -16.84
CA LYS A 182 -22.84 12.36 -18.07
C LYS A 182 -23.82 11.20 -18.03
N SER A 183 -23.41 10.05 -17.50
CA SER A 183 -24.28 8.88 -17.37
C SER A 183 -25.47 9.17 -16.44
N VAL A 184 -25.21 9.81 -15.29
CA VAL A 184 -26.26 10.21 -14.34
C VAL A 184 -27.20 11.23 -14.96
N GLU A 185 -26.68 12.24 -15.65
CA GLU A 185 -27.49 13.25 -16.33
C GLU A 185 -28.40 12.61 -17.40
N ASN A 186 -27.85 11.69 -18.20
CA ASN A 186 -28.63 10.95 -19.20
C ASN A 186 -29.71 10.08 -18.53
N GLN A 187 -29.38 9.38 -17.46
CA GLN A 187 -30.35 8.56 -16.72
C GLN A 187 -31.47 9.41 -16.11
N GLN A 188 -31.14 10.60 -15.57
CA GLN A 188 -32.13 11.54 -15.06
C GLN A 188 -33.06 12.02 -16.18
N LYS A 189 -32.53 12.37 -17.35
CA LYS A 189 -33.35 12.76 -18.52
C LYS A 189 -34.29 11.64 -18.95
N MET A 190 -33.79 10.41 -19.06
CA MET A 190 -34.62 9.26 -19.44
C MET A 190 -35.71 8.99 -18.40
N SER A 191 -35.38 9.07 -17.11
CA SER A 191 -36.35 8.91 -16.02
C SER A 191 -37.44 9.99 -16.06
N GLN A 192 -37.08 11.25 -16.31
CA GLN A 192 -38.05 12.34 -16.47
C GLN A 192 -38.97 12.14 -17.68
N GLN A 193 -38.43 11.66 -18.80
CA GLN A 193 -39.23 11.36 -20.00
C GLN A 193 -40.24 10.25 -19.71
N GLN A 194 -39.82 9.17 -19.06
CA GLN A 194 -40.72 8.07 -18.67
C GLN A 194 -41.85 8.55 -17.75
N ILE A 195 -41.53 9.39 -16.77
CA ILE A 195 -42.55 9.96 -15.87
C ILE A 195 -43.55 10.83 -16.65
N GLU A 196 -43.08 11.62 -17.61
CA GLU A 196 -43.97 12.46 -18.40
C GLU A 196 -44.86 11.64 -19.35
N GLU A 197 -44.31 10.60 -19.97
CA GLU A 197 -45.08 9.64 -20.78
C GLU A 197 -46.16 8.93 -19.95
N GLU A 198 -45.80 8.45 -18.75
CA GLU A 198 -46.75 7.81 -17.84
C GLU A 198 -47.85 8.78 -17.39
N ARG A 199 -47.49 10.04 -17.12
CA ARG A 199 -48.46 11.09 -16.81
C ARG A 199 -49.40 11.37 -17.97
N GLU A 200 -48.91 11.41 -19.20
CA GLU A 200 -49.76 11.61 -20.37
C GLU A 200 -50.72 10.44 -20.57
N VAL A 201 -50.24 9.20 -20.45
CA VAL A 201 -51.11 8.00 -20.50
C VAL A 201 -52.18 8.07 -19.41
N ASN A 202 -51.79 8.40 -18.18
CA ASN A 202 -52.74 8.55 -17.07
C ASN A 202 -53.77 9.67 -17.31
N ARG A 203 -53.36 10.80 -17.92
CA ARG A 203 -54.28 11.88 -18.32
C ARG A 203 -55.31 11.38 -19.33
N GLN A 204 -54.88 10.66 -20.36
CA GLN A 204 -55.78 10.10 -21.38
C GLN A 204 -56.75 9.09 -20.77
N ASP A 205 -56.26 8.24 -19.87
CA ASP A 205 -57.06 7.27 -19.13
C ASP A 205 -58.15 7.94 -18.26
N ILE A 206 -57.82 9.05 -17.59
CA ILE A 206 -58.78 9.83 -16.80
C ILE A 206 -59.86 10.41 -17.72
N ILE A 207 -59.47 11.06 -18.82
CA ILE A 207 -60.41 11.65 -19.79
C ILE A 207 -61.37 10.57 -20.32
N ARG A 208 -60.83 9.42 -20.73
CA ARG A 208 -61.64 8.30 -21.24
C ARG A 208 -62.64 7.78 -20.20
N ARG A 209 -62.22 7.65 -18.93
CA ARG A 209 -63.11 7.23 -17.84
C ARG A 209 -64.20 8.27 -17.58
N GLU A 210 -63.86 9.56 -17.65
CA GLU A 210 -64.83 10.65 -17.51
C GLU A 210 -65.87 10.63 -18.64
N GLU A 211 -65.45 10.43 -19.89
CA GLU A 211 -66.35 10.30 -21.04
C GLU A 211 -67.34 9.14 -20.87
N GLN A 212 -66.82 7.96 -20.49
CA GLN A 212 -67.65 6.78 -20.22
C GLN A 212 -68.63 7.02 -19.06
N PHE A 213 -68.19 7.72 -18.01
CA PHE A 213 -69.05 8.06 -16.89
C PHE A 213 -70.15 9.05 -17.30
N ILE A 214 -69.83 10.06 -18.12
CA ILE A 214 -70.81 11.01 -18.65
C ILE A 214 -71.86 10.27 -19.49
N GLU A 215 -71.44 9.36 -20.36
CA GLU A 215 -72.36 8.53 -21.16
C GLU A 215 -73.25 7.64 -20.28
N PHE A 216 -72.66 6.99 -19.27
CA PHE A 216 -73.41 6.21 -18.28
C PHE A 216 -74.45 7.04 -17.53
N VAL A 217 -74.10 8.24 -17.06
CA VAL A 217 -75.04 9.13 -16.36
C VAL A 217 -76.16 9.60 -17.29
N LYS A 218 -75.87 9.92 -18.56
CA LYS A 218 -76.88 10.32 -19.54
C LYS A 218 -77.88 9.19 -19.80
N THR A 219 -77.40 8.00 -20.13
CA THR A 219 -78.25 6.83 -20.37
C THR A 219 -79.09 6.47 -19.14
N HIS A 220 -78.51 6.55 -17.93
CA HIS A 220 -79.25 6.31 -16.70
C HIS A 220 -80.38 7.34 -16.47
N ARG A 221 -80.10 8.64 -16.71
CA ARG A 221 -81.12 9.70 -16.61
C ARG A 221 -82.27 9.49 -17.60
N GLU A 222 -81.95 9.13 -18.85
CA GLU A 222 -82.96 8.84 -19.88
C GLU A 222 -83.86 7.66 -19.50
N ILE A 223 -83.27 6.56 -19.01
CA ILE A 223 -84.01 5.39 -18.52
C ILE A 223 -84.91 5.76 -17.34
N ALA A 224 -84.40 6.54 -16.38
CA ALA A 224 -85.17 6.99 -15.22
C ALA A 224 -86.37 7.87 -15.63
N ALA A 225 -86.14 8.84 -16.53
CA ALA A 225 -87.19 9.70 -17.08
C ALA A 225 -88.26 8.89 -17.83
N ALA A 226 -87.85 7.94 -18.68
CA ALA A 226 -88.77 7.06 -19.41
C ALA A 226 -89.60 6.17 -18.47
N LYS A 227 -89.00 5.67 -17.38
CA LYS A 227 -89.71 4.89 -16.35
C LYS A 227 -90.75 5.76 -15.63
N GLN A 228 -90.38 6.98 -15.23
CA GLN A 228 -91.29 7.92 -14.58
C GLN A 228 -92.45 8.32 -15.51
N GLU A 229 -92.19 8.53 -16.79
CA GLU A 229 -93.23 8.83 -17.77
C GLU A 229 -94.19 7.64 -17.96
N ARG A 230 -93.67 6.40 -18.02
CA ARG A 230 -94.49 5.18 -18.07
C ARG A 230 -95.39 5.05 -16.84
N GLU A 231 -94.86 5.27 -15.64
CA GLU A 231 -95.64 5.25 -14.39
C GLU A 231 -96.73 6.33 -14.38
N ASN A 232 -96.40 7.56 -14.79
CA ASN A 232 -97.38 8.64 -14.92
C ASN A 232 -98.48 8.31 -15.94
N ARG A 233 -98.14 7.68 -17.07
CA ARG A 233 -99.12 7.22 -18.07
C ARG A 233 -100.04 6.12 -17.50
N LYS A 234 -99.53 5.19 -16.69
CA LYS A 234 -100.34 4.18 -15.99
C LYS A 234 -101.30 4.82 -14.99
N LEU A 235 -100.80 5.73 -14.15
CA LEU A 235 -101.60 6.50 -13.19
C LEU A 235 -102.75 7.24 -13.89
N LYS A 236 -102.47 7.97 -14.98
CA LYS A 236 -103.51 8.65 -15.77
C LYS A 236 -104.59 7.72 -16.32
N ARG A 237 -104.26 6.46 -16.63
CA ARG A 237 -105.23 5.45 -17.09
C ARG A 237 -106.06 4.85 -15.95
N LEU A 238 -105.62 4.95 -14.70
CA LEU A 238 -106.32 4.47 -13.49
C LEU A 238 -107.25 5.51 -12.87
N ILE A 239 -107.12 6.79 -13.24
CA ILE A 239 -107.96 7.90 -12.76
C ILE A 239 -109.43 7.92 -13.29
N PRO A 240 -109.86 7.23 -14.36
CA PRO A 240 -111.26 7.35 -14.81
C PRO A 240 -112.27 6.57 -13.95
N PHE A 241 -111.88 6.00 -12.80
CA PHE A 241 -112.76 5.19 -11.95
C PHE A 241 -113.25 5.90 -10.67
N TRP A 242 -112.85 7.15 -10.41
CA TRP A 242 -113.27 7.93 -9.23
C TRP A 242 -113.70 9.35 -9.58
N ARG A 243 -114.68 9.48 -10.49
CA ARG A 243 -115.47 10.70 -10.68
C ARG A 243 -116.88 10.36 -11.14
#